data_AF-A0A0C3D023-F1
#
_entry.id   AF-A0A0C3D023-F1
#
_cell.length_a   1.000
_cell.length_b   1.000
_cell.length_c   1.000
_cell.angle_alpha   90.00
_cell.angle_beta   90.00
_cell.angle_gamma   90.00
#
_symmetry.space_group_name_H-M   'P 1'
#
loop_
_entity.id
_entity.type
_entity.pdbx_description
1 polymer ?
#
loop_
_entity_poly.entity_id
_entity_poly.type
_entity_poly.pdbx_seq_one_letter_code
_entity_poly.pdbx_strand_id
1 'polypeptide(L)'
;MDCFHQEHSIFVTSGICMHLSLPRQHAMVHYHELIELFGIPNGLCSLITELKHIRAVKEPWRCSNRFNALGQMLVTNQHLDKLAVA
;
A
#
# COMPACT_ATOMS: atom_id res chain seq x y z
N MET A 1 5.64 -19.70 -6.84
CA MET A 1 6.59 -18.90 -7.65
C MET A 1 7.76 -19.75 -8.14
N ASP A 2 8.03 -20.91 -7.53
CA ASP A 2 9.15 -21.77 -7.91
C ASP A 2 9.05 -22.31 -9.34
N CYS A 3 7.87 -22.78 -9.76
CA CYS A 3 7.66 -23.19 -11.15
C CYS A 3 7.90 -22.03 -12.14
N PHE A 4 7.46 -20.82 -11.80
CA PHE A 4 7.71 -19.64 -12.63
C PHE A 4 9.21 -19.33 -12.69
N HIS A 5 9.94 -19.37 -11.57
CA HIS A 5 11.38 -19.17 -11.58
C HIS A 5 12.14 -20.24 -12.37
N GLN A 6 11.67 -21.50 -12.34
CA GLN A 6 12.25 -22.59 -13.10
C GLN A 6 11.98 -22.46 -14.61
N GLU A 7 10.79 -22.03 -15.00
CA GLU A 7 10.37 -22.06 -16.41
C GLU A 7 10.48 -20.71 -17.13
N HIS A 8 10.71 -19.60 -16.42
CA HIS A 8 10.69 -18.27 -17.04
C HIS A 8 11.72 -18.09 -18.18
N SER A 9 12.81 -18.86 -18.20
CA SER A 9 13.81 -18.79 -19.28
C SER A 9 13.20 -19.12 -20.64
N ILE A 10 12.10 -19.88 -20.70
CA ILE A 10 11.45 -20.25 -21.95
C ILE A 10 10.93 -19.05 -22.73
N PHE A 11 10.52 -17.96 -22.06
CA PHE A 11 10.07 -16.72 -22.71
C PHE A 11 11.23 -15.98 -23.39
N VAL A 12 12.46 -16.13 -22.90
CA VAL A 12 13.67 -15.63 -23.56
C VAL A 12 14.08 -16.55 -24.71
N THR A 13 14.09 -17.87 -24.47
CA THR A 13 14.48 -18.87 -25.48
C THR A 13 13.55 -18.89 -26.69
N SER A 14 12.24 -18.66 -26.48
CA SER A 14 11.23 -18.56 -27.55
C SER A 14 11.23 -17.22 -28.30
N GLY A 15 12.07 -16.26 -27.90
CA GLY A 15 12.15 -14.94 -28.53
C GLY A 15 10.97 -14.02 -28.22
N ILE A 16 10.09 -14.40 -27.28
CA ILE A 16 8.94 -13.59 -26.86
C ILE A 16 9.40 -12.34 -26.09
N CYS A 17 10.51 -12.44 -25.33
CA CYS A 17 11.04 -11.33 -24.55
C CYS A 17 12.59 -11.31 -24.55
N MET A 18 13.19 -10.12 -24.65
CA MET A 18 14.66 -9.96 -24.65
C MET A 18 15.30 -10.21 -23.27
N HIS A 19 14.61 -9.84 -22.18
CA HIS A 19 15.07 -10.07 -20.81
C HIS A 19 13.88 -10.04 -19.83
N LEU A 20 14.00 -10.77 -18.72
CA LEU A 20 12.93 -10.93 -17.72
C LEU A 20 13.19 -10.21 -16.39
N SER A 21 14.05 -9.20 -16.40
CA SER A 21 14.33 -8.33 -15.25
C SER A 21 13.16 -7.37 -14.97
N LEU A 22 12.00 -7.91 -14.61
CA LEU A 22 10.84 -7.11 -14.23
C LEU A 22 11.06 -6.52 -12.83
N PRO A 23 10.86 -5.20 -12.66
CA PRO A 23 10.94 -4.60 -11.35
C PRO A 23 9.89 -5.23 -10.41
N ARG A 24 10.33 -5.56 -9.18
CA ARG A 24 9.51 -6.15 -8.10
C ARG A 24 8.95 -7.56 -8.34
N GLN A 25 9.57 -8.36 -9.21
CA GLN A 25 9.16 -9.75 -9.43
C GLN A 25 9.17 -10.60 -8.13
N HIS A 26 10.13 -10.33 -7.23
CA HIS A 26 10.22 -10.97 -5.90
C HIS A 26 9.02 -10.64 -4.99
N ALA A 27 8.36 -9.50 -5.17
CA ALA A 27 7.21 -9.12 -4.36
C ALA A 27 6.01 -10.04 -4.59
N MET A 28 5.92 -10.68 -5.76
CA MET A 28 4.81 -11.57 -6.10
C MET A 28 4.74 -12.82 -5.20
N VAL A 29 5.85 -13.21 -4.57
CA VAL A 29 5.87 -14.29 -3.58
C VAL A 29 4.98 -13.96 -2.38
N HIS A 30 4.87 -12.68 -2.03
CA HIS A 30 4.08 -12.19 -0.90
C HIS A 30 2.63 -11.87 -1.27
N TYR A 31 2.24 -11.95 -2.54
CA TYR A 31 0.90 -11.52 -2.96
C TYR A 31 -0.20 -12.35 -2.31
N HIS A 32 0.00 -13.65 -2.13
CA HIS A 32 -0.97 -14.50 -1.47
C HIS A 32 -1.23 -14.03 -0.03
N GLU A 33 -0.18 -13.91 0.76
CA GLU A 33 -0.26 -13.43 2.15
C GLU A 33 -0.86 -12.02 2.23
N LEU A 34 -0.45 -11.11 1.35
CA LEU A 34 -0.96 -9.74 1.34
C LEU A 34 -2.43 -9.67 0.90
N ILE A 35 -2.88 -10.57 0.02
CA ILE A 35 -4.29 -10.70 -0.36
C ILE A 35 -5.12 -11.23 0.82
N GLU A 36 -4.64 -12.24 1.54
CA GLU A 36 -5.36 -12.78 2.69
C GLU A 36 -5.44 -11.80 3.85
N LEU A 37 -4.34 -11.12 4.17
CA LEU A 37 -4.25 -10.22 5.30
C LEU A 37 -4.90 -8.85 5.03
N PHE A 38 -4.77 -8.34 3.81
CA PHE A 38 -5.12 -6.95 3.48
C PHE A 38 -6.06 -6.81 2.29
N GLY A 39 -6.31 -7.88 1.53
CA GLY A 39 -7.11 -7.84 0.30
C GLY A 39 -6.37 -7.24 -0.90
N ILE A 40 -5.02 -7.26 -0.90
CA ILE A 40 -4.21 -6.51 -1.88
C ILE A 40 -2.93 -7.26 -2.24
N PRO A 41 -2.57 -7.39 -3.53
CA PRO A 41 -1.34 -8.09 -3.93
C PRO A 41 -0.06 -7.33 -3.56
N ASN A 42 0.03 -6.04 -3.86
CA ASN A 42 1.27 -5.26 -3.78
C ASN A 42 1.37 -4.36 -2.54
N GLY A 43 0.50 -4.58 -1.53
CA GLY A 43 0.42 -3.75 -0.33
C GLY A 43 -0.09 -2.33 -0.55
N LEU A 44 -0.53 -1.98 -1.77
CA LEU A 44 -1.07 -0.67 -2.13
C LEU A 44 -2.49 -0.81 -2.68
N CYS A 45 -3.49 -0.50 -1.85
CA CYS A 45 -4.86 -0.30 -2.33
C CYS A 45 -5.25 1.13 -2.07
N SER A 46 -5.77 1.76 -3.13
CA SER A 46 -6.35 3.09 -3.06
C SER A 46 -7.36 3.17 -1.93
N LEU A 47 -8.17 2.13 -1.71
CA LEU A 47 -9.16 2.08 -0.62
C LEU A 47 -8.51 2.20 0.77
N ILE A 48 -7.47 1.41 1.09
CA ILE A 48 -6.84 1.45 2.42
C ILE A 48 -6.15 2.80 2.64
N THR A 49 -5.42 3.29 1.64
CA THR A 49 -4.76 4.60 1.73
C THR A 49 -5.77 5.73 1.81
N GLU A 50 -6.89 5.63 1.10
CA GLU A 50 -7.96 6.63 1.09
C GLU A 50 -8.74 6.62 2.41
N LEU A 51 -9.05 5.44 2.97
CA LEU A 51 -9.67 5.33 4.29
C LEU A 51 -8.78 5.97 5.36
N LYS A 52 -7.47 5.71 5.33
CA LYS A 52 -6.53 6.34 6.25
C LYS A 52 -6.40 7.84 6.00
N HIS A 53 -6.44 8.29 4.75
CA HIS A 53 -6.43 9.70 4.37
C HIS A 53 -7.71 10.43 4.83
N ILE A 54 -8.88 9.78 4.77
CA ILE A 54 -10.14 10.33 5.28
C ILE A 54 -9.98 10.65 6.76
N ARG A 55 -9.55 9.68 7.57
CA ARG A 55 -9.41 9.83 9.03
C ARG A 55 -8.29 10.78 9.44
N ALA A 56 -7.12 10.68 8.81
CA ALA A 56 -5.95 11.47 9.23
C ALA A 56 -5.94 12.89 8.63
N VAL A 57 -6.70 13.13 7.55
CA VAL A 57 -6.64 14.40 6.81
C VAL A 57 -8.03 15.00 6.59
N LYS A 58 -8.94 14.31 5.89
CA LYS A 58 -10.22 14.94 5.48
C LYS A 58 -11.12 15.29 6.67
N GLU A 59 -11.22 14.41 7.66
CA GLU A 59 -12.00 14.62 8.88
C GLU A 59 -11.38 15.74 9.75
N PRO A 60 -10.08 15.70 10.13
CA PRO A 60 -9.42 16.78 10.86
C PRO A 60 -9.48 18.12 10.14
N TRP A 61 -9.35 18.14 8.81
CA TRP A 61 -9.49 19.34 8.01
C TRP A 61 -10.90 19.97 8.15
N ARG A 62 -11.94 19.14 8.06
CA ARG A 62 -13.34 19.58 8.24
C ARG A 62 -13.62 20.11 9.64
N CYS A 63 -12.98 19.54 10.67
CA CYS A 63 -13.12 19.97 12.06
C CYS A 63 -12.27 21.20 12.41
N SER A 64 -11.24 21.51 11.63
CA SER A 64 -10.36 22.66 11.86
C SER A 64 -11.06 23.99 11.51
N ASN A 65 -10.58 25.08 12.11
CA ASN A 65 -11.02 26.43 11.75
C ASN A 65 -10.37 26.96 10.45
N ARG A 66 -9.59 26.13 9.74
CA ARG A 66 -8.85 26.42 8.49
C ARG A 66 -7.73 27.46 8.60
N PHE A 67 -7.55 28.14 9.73
CA PHE A 67 -6.43 29.03 9.99
C PHE A 67 -5.29 28.27 10.66
N ASN A 68 -4.12 28.16 10.00
CA ASN A 68 -3.01 27.31 10.48
C ASN A 68 -3.46 25.86 10.78
N ALA A 69 -4.31 25.31 9.91
CA ALA A 69 -4.99 24.03 10.13
C ALA A 69 -4.05 22.85 10.31
N LEU A 70 -2.86 22.85 9.69
CA LEU A 70 -1.92 21.74 9.78
C LEU A 70 -1.55 21.41 11.24
N GLY A 71 -1.25 22.43 12.05
CA GLY A 71 -0.94 22.22 13.47
C GLY A 71 -2.13 21.63 14.24
N GLN A 72 -3.34 22.11 13.95
CA GLN A 72 -4.56 21.59 14.57
C GLN A 72 -4.81 20.13 14.18
N MET A 73 -4.67 19.80 12.90
CA MET A 73 -4.84 18.44 12.40
C MET A 73 -3.84 17.47 13.02
N LEU A 74 -2.57 17.89 13.20
CA LEU A 74 -1.55 17.08 13.86
C LEU A 74 -1.88 16.82 15.33
N VAL A 75 -2.33 17.84 16.08
CA VAL A 75 -2.75 17.68 17.49
C VAL A 75 -3.95 16.75 17.60
N THR A 76 -4.94 16.89 16.71
CA THR A 76 -6.11 15.99 16.65
C THR A 76 -5.70 14.54 16.39
N ASN A 77 -4.84 14.30 15.40
CA ASN A 77 -4.34 12.95 15.09
C ASN A 77 -3.57 12.37 16.28
N GLN A 78 -2.72 13.16 16.95
CA GLN A 78 -2.02 12.72 18.14
C GLN A 78 -2.97 12.34 19.29
N HIS A 79 -4.09 13.05 19.44
CA HIS A 79 -5.10 12.71 20.44
C HIS A 79 -5.83 11.41 20.09
N LEU A 80 -6.25 11.25 18.83
CA LEU A 80 -6.90 10.03 18.34
C LEU A 80 -6.00 8.80 18.49
N ASP A 81 -4.71 8.92 18.18
CA ASP A 81 -3.74 7.84 18.35
C ASP A 81 -3.61 7.42 19.82
N LYS A 82 -3.63 8.37 20.76
CA LYS A 82 -3.61 8.07 22.20
C LYS A 82 -4.87 7.33 22.66
N LEU A 83 -6.04 7.69 22.10
CA LEU A 83 -7.31 7.02 22.42
C LEU A 83 -7.39 5.61 21.84
N ALA A 84 -6.74 5.35 20.69
CA ALA A 84 -6.74 4.04 20.05
C ALA A 84 -5.85 3.00 20.75
N VAL A 85 -4.96 3.43 21.66
CA VAL A 85 -4.06 2.56 22.44
C VAL A 85 -4.64 2.17 23.81
N ALA A 86 -5.75 2.80 24.23
CA ALA A 86 -6.49 2.51 25.46
C ALA A 86 -7.55 1.43 25.24
#